data_AF-A0A7X7SDW7-F1
#
_entry.id   AF-A0A7X7SDW7-F1
#
_cell.length_a   1.000
_cell.length_b   1.000
_cell.length_c   1.000
_cell.angle_alpha   90.00
_cell.angle_beta   90.00
_cell.angle_gamma   90.00
#
_symmetry.space_group_name_H-M   'P 1'
#
loop_
_entity.id
_entity.type
_entity.pdbx_description
1 polymer ?
#
loop_
_entity_poly.entity_id
_entity_poly.type
_entity_poly.pdbx_seq_one_letter_code
_entity_poly.pdbx_strand_id
1 'polypeptide(L)'
;MKKIALFPLFFILLACVGSYYANFRTSFYAENLKVDYYWEFGLLKITGSNPFYNGNQFTIDEIVNYVKTDSFCYNFVIPRKEFVGERFFLDESRRLNFECTYFFNDFFESQRKTELFLIGSILHRNADVFDMDSLYRFVYNGDSIELKSPVMSNHSSIQDSVYTHEFYLRKDVPVLSFTVHTNANKFSENLNFLKIDPSLLPLESPKYKALKASEETLK
;
A
#
# COMPACT_ATOMS: atom_id res chain seq x y z
N MET A 1 -32.05 -45.42 27.73
CA MET A 1 -31.77 -44.76 26.43
C MET A 1 -31.49 -43.28 26.68
N LYS A 2 -30.23 -42.84 26.60
CA LYS A 2 -29.87 -41.41 26.68
C LYS A 2 -29.38 -40.98 25.30
N LYS A 3 -30.18 -40.20 24.58
CA LYS A 3 -29.76 -39.51 23.36
C LYS A 3 -28.88 -38.35 23.78
N ILE A 4 -27.57 -38.50 23.65
CA ILE A 4 -26.61 -37.41 23.88
C ILE A 4 -26.72 -36.47 22.69
N ALA A 5 -27.09 -35.22 22.98
CA ALA A 5 -27.22 -34.16 22.00
C ALA A 5 -25.86 -33.82 21.40
N LEU A 6 -25.59 -34.30 20.19
CA LEU A 6 -24.41 -33.95 19.38
C LEU A 6 -24.53 -32.58 18.70
N PHE A 7 -25.64 -31.87 18.89
CA PHE A 7 -25.97 -30.63 18.19
C PHE A 7 -25.11 -29.40 18.57
N PRO A 8 -24.70 -29.16 19.83
CA PRO A 8 -23.92 -27.97 20.16
C PRO A 8 -22.45 -28.07 19.71
N LEU A 9 -21.90 -29.28 19.56
CA LEU A 9 -20.52 -29.47 19.10
C LEU A 9 -20.34 -29.12 17.61
N PHE A 10 -21.38 -29.34 16.79
CA PHE A 10 -21.33 -29.05 15.35
C PHE A 10 -21.35 -27.53 15.07
N PHE A 11 -22.07 -26.75 15.88
CA PHE A 11 -22.11 -25.29 15.77
C PHE A 11 -20.82 -24.61 16.25
N ILE A 12 -20.14 -25.15 17.27
CA ILE A 12 -18.86 -24.61 17.73
C ILE A 12 -17.76 -24.84 16.68
N LEU A 13 -17.75 -26.00 16.02
CA LEU A 13 -16.80 -26.28 14.93
C LEU A 13 -17.06 -25.40 13.70
N LEU A 14 -18.31 -25.13 13.32
CA LEU A 14 -18.63 -24.19 12.22
C LEU A 14 -18.28 -22.74 12.55
N ALA A 15 -18.42 -22.29 13.80
CA ALA A 15 -18.01 -20.96 14.23
C ALA A 15 -16.48 -20.78 14.25
N CYS A 16 -15.73 -21.82 14.62
CA CYS A 16 -14.26 -21.82 14.53
C CYS A 16 -13.76 -21.85 13.08
N VAL A 17 -14.46 -22.55 12.16
CA VAL A 17 -14.10 -22.54 10.72
C VAL A 17 -14.46 -21.20 10.08
N GLY A 18 -15.60 -20.58 10.43
CA GLY A 18 -15.99 -19.26 9.94
C GLY A 18 -15.04 -18.14 10.39
N SER A 19 -14.41 -18.29 11.55
CA SER A 19 -13.47 -17.30 12.10
C SER A 19 -12.03 -17.48 11.59
N TYR A 20 -11.70 -18.66 11.04
CA TYR A 20 -10.37 -18.92 10.46
C TYR A 20 -10.22 -18.39 9.02
N TYR A 21 -11.33 -18.12 8.32
CA TYR A 21 -11.32 -17.71 6.90
C TYR A 21 -11.54 -16.22 6.66
N ALA A 22 -11.76 -15.40 7.70
CA ALA A 22 -11.91 -13.95 7.54
C ALA A 22 -10.58 -13.17 7.44
N ASN A 23 -9.43 -13.86 7.60
CA ASN A 23 -8.09 -13.24 7.61
C ASN A 23 -7.29 -13.43 6.31
N PHE A 24 -7.91 -13.85 5.22
CA PHE A 24 -7.21 -14.00 3.94
C PHE A 24 -7.23 -12.71 3.11
N ARG A 25 -6.03 -12.10 3.08
CA ARG A 25 -5.37 -11.45 1.94
C ARG A 25 -5.94 -10.10 1.49
N THR A 26 -5.20 -9.06 1.83
CA THR A 26 -4.95 -8.05 0.79
C THR A 26 -4.33 -8.77 -0.40
N SER A 27 -4.98 -8.65 -1.55
CA SER A 27 -4.57 -9.39 -2.73
C SER A 27 -3.30 -8.80 -3.33
N PHE A 28 -2.95 -7.55 -3.07
CA PHE A 28 -1.72 -6.91 -3.55
C PHE A 28 -0.72 -6.72 -2.40
N TYR A 29 0.58 -6.78 -2.69
CA TYR A 29 1.69 -6.51 -1.75
C TYR A 29 2.89 -5.88 -2.47
N ALA A 30 3.70 -5.13 -1.73
CA ALA A 30 5.02 -4.65 -2.15
C ALA A 30 6.02 -4.77 -0.98
N GLU A 31 7.29 -5.10 -1.28
CA GLU A 31 8.36 -5.24 -0.27
C GLU A 31 8.63 -3.90 0.43
N ASN A 32 8.76 -2.84 -0.36
CA ASN A 32 8.83 -1.48 0.14
C ASN A 32 7.67 -0.71 -0.46
N LEU A 33 7.00 0.10 0.35
CA LEU A 33 5.92 0.96 -0.12
C LEU A 33 6.12 2.34 0.50
N LYS A 34 6.38 3.31 -0.36
CA LYS A 34 6.62 4.69 0.02
C LYS A 34 5.55 5.58 -0.55
N VAL A 35 5.04 6.47 0.28
CA VAL A 35 4.01 7.45 -0.04
C VAL A 35 4.59 8.83 0.22
N ASP A 36 4.83 9.60 -0.83
CA ASP A 36 5.31 10.98 -0.79
C ASP A 36 4.16 11.95 -1.06
N TYR A 37 4.06 12.97 -0.23
CA TYR A 37 3.05 14.04 -0.34
C TYR A 37 3.70 15.34 -0.80
N TYR A 38 3.25 15.83 -1.94
CA TYR A 38 3.63 17.12 -2.49
C TYR A 38 2.47 18.12 -2.30
N TRP A 39 2.35 18.60 -1.05
CA TRP A 39 1.24 19.45 -0.59
C TRP A 39 0.99 20.68 -1.45
N GLU A 40 2.06 21.37 -1.83
CA GLU A 40 2.00 22.61 -2.62
C GLU A 40 1.41 22.39 -4.02
N PHE A 41 1.40 21.14 -4.48
CA PHE A 41 0.97 20.77 -5.82
C PHE A 41 -0.30 19.90 -5.83
N GLY A 42 -0.84 19.52 -4.65
CA GLY A 42 -1.96 18.58 -4.57
C GLY A 42 -1.63 17.21 -5.18
N LEU A 43 -0.38 16.75 -5.06
CA LEU A 43 0.09 15.50 -5.67
C LEU A 43 0.56 14.45 -4.66
N LEU A 44 0.03 13.24 -4.81
CA LEU A 44 0.42 12.06 -4.06
C LEU A 44 1.23 11.16 -4.98
N LYS A 45 2.42 10.75 -4.54
CA LYS A 45 3.23 9.78 -5.25
C LYS A 45 3.42 8.54 -4.40
N ILE A 46 3.10 7.38 -4.96
CA ILE A 46 3.29 6.09 -4.34
C ILE A 46 4.31 5.32 -5.15
N THR A 47 5.40 4.93 -4.52
CA THR A 47 6.41 4.07 -5.11
C THR A 47 6.51 2.78 -4.33
N GLY A 48 6.60 1.66 -5.02
CA GLY A 48 6.84 0.39 -4.35
C GLY A 48 7.74 -0.55 -5.11
N SER A 49 8.32 -1.48 -4.36
CA SER A 49 9.29 -2.46 -4.85
C SER A 49 8.71 -3.87 -4.81
N ASN A 50 9.02 -4.66 -5.83
CA ASN A 50 8.63 -6.06 -5.96
C ASN A 50 7.12 -6.26 -5.71
N PRO A 51 6.25 -5.79 -6.62
CA PRO A 51 4.81 -5.97 -6.47
C PRO A 51 4.42 -7.46 -6.62
N PHE A 52 3.53 -7.93 -5.76
CA PHE A 52 2.94 -9.27 -5.78
C PHE A 52 1.42 -9.18 -5.73
N TYR A 53 0.75 -10.16 -6.35
CA TYR A 53 -0.68 -10.34 -6.26
C TYR A 53 -1.07 -11.78 -5.91
N ASN A 54 -1.87 -11.98 -4.86
CA ASN A 54 -2.33 -13.26 -4.33
C ASN A 54 -1.19 -14.25 -4.01
N GLY A 55 -0.04 -13.72 -3.56
CA GLY A 55 1.17 -14.50 -3.28
C GLY A 55 1.94 -14.89 -4.54
N ASN A 56 1.50 -14.45 -5.73
CA ASN A 56 2.20 -14.66 -6.99
C ASN A 56 2.83 -13.37 -7.48
N GLN A 57 3.91 -13.49 -8.22
CA GLN A 57 4.47 -12.37 -8.95
C GLN A 57 3.67 -12.10 -10.22
N PHE A 58 3.63 -10.85 -10.63
CA PHE A 58 3.13 -10.50 -11.95
C PHE A 58 4.02 -11.10 -13.04
N THR A 59 3.45 -11.42 -14.18
CA THR A 59 4.18 -11.76 -15.40
C THR A 59 4.51 -10.49 -16.19
N ILE A 60 5.45 -10.59 -17.14
CA ILE A 60 5.77 -9.48 -18.05
C ILE A 60 4.53 -9.01 -18.81
N ASP A 61 3.76 -9.95 -19.36
CA ASP A 61 2.57 -9.65 -20.14
C ASP A 61 1.50 -8.95 -19.32
N GLU A 62 1.32 -9.35 -18.05
CA GLU A 62 0.43 -8.66 -17.12
C GLU A 62 0.88 -7.22 -16.88
N ILE A 63 2.15 -6.99 -16.56
CA ILE A 63 2.69 -5.64 -16.32
C ILE A 63 2.51 -4.77 -17.56
N VAL A 64 2.90 -5.28 -18.74
CA VAL A 64 2.75 -4.56 -20.01
C VAL A 64 1.29 -4.23 -20.29
N ASN A 65 0.37 -5.17 -20.03
CA ASN A 65 -1.06 -4.95 -20.22
C ASN A 65 -1.60 -3.89 -19.27
N TYR A 66 -1.24 -3.94 -17.98
CA TYR A 66 -1.70 -2.94 -17.02
C TYR A 66 -1.21 -1.54 -17.39
N VAL A 67 0.08 -1.39 -17.74
CA VAL A 67 0.65 -0.09 -18.16
C VAL A 67 -0.01 0.45 -19.42
N LYS A 68 -0.26 -0.41 -20.43
CA LYS A 68 -0.94 0.01 -21.66
C LYS A 68 -2.38 0.46 -21.43
N THR A 69 -3.04 -0.13 -20.43
CA THR A 69 -4.44 0.15 -20.09
C THR A 69 -4.59 1.14 -18.95
N ASP A 70 -3.48 1.67 -18.43
CA ASP A 70 -3.53 2.75 -17.45
C ASP A 70 -4.32 2.30 -16.19
N SER A 71 -4.08 1.07 -15.75
CA SER A 71 -4.97 0.37 -14.82
C SER A 71 -4.30 -0.30 -13.63
N PHE A 72 -2.96 -0.37 -13.57
CA PHE A 72 -2.27 -0.99 -12.43
C PHE A 72 -2.59 -0.25 -11.12
N CYS A 73 -2.36 1.05 -11.12
CA CYS A 73 -2.51 1.90 -9.94
C CYS A 73 -3.95 1.89 -9.43
N TYR A 74 -4.92 1.98 -10.35
CA TYR A 74 -6.35 1.87 -10.05
C TYR A 74 -6.74 0.50 -9.47
N ASN A 75 -6.25 -0.60 -10.05
CA ASN A 75 -6.67 -1.94 -9.65
C ASN A 75 -6.00 -2.42 -8.35
N PHE A 76 -4.78 -1.98 -8.07
CA PHE A 76 -3.95 -2.59 -7.02
C PHE A 76 -3.48 -1.63 -5.93
N VAL A 77 -3.35 -0.33 -6.22
CA VAL A 77 -2.71 0.63 -5.30
C VAL A 77 -3.75 1.53 -4.63
N ILE A 78 -4.42 2.38 -5.41
CA ILE A 78 -5.57 3.18 -4.94
C ILE A 78 -6.66 3.10 -6.01
N PRO A 79 -7.88 2.62 -5.70
CA PRO A 79 -9.00 2.56 -6.64
C PRO A 79 -9.65 3.94 -6.86
N ARG A 80 -8.89 4.89 -7.40
CA ARG A 80 -9.31 6.25 -7.74
C ARG A 80 -9.05 6.57 -9.20
N LYS A 81 -9.98 7.31 -9.79
CA LYS A 81 -9.91 7.69 -11.22
C LYS A 81 -8.97 8.88 -11.45
N GLU A 82 -8.70 9.67 -10.41
CA GLU A 82 -7.84 10.87 -10.42
C GLU A 82 -6.33 10.55 -10.44
N PHE A 83 -5.93 9.45 -11.06
CA PHE A 83 -4.51 9.14 -11.23
C PHE A 83 -3.93 9.90 -12.43
N VAL A 84 -2.76 10.48 -12.20
CA VAL A 84 -1.96 11.28 -13.14
C VAL A 84 -1.19 10.38 -14.10
N GLY A 85 -0.67 9.27 -13.61
CA GLY A 85 0.05 8.31 -14.44
C GLY A 85 0.67 7.19 -13.61
N GLU A 86 1.09 6.16 -14.33
CA GLU A 86 1.79 5.00 -13.77
C GLU A 86 3.03 4.63 -14.58
N ARG A 87 4.04 4.10 -13.88
CA ARG A 87 5.31 3.68 -14.47
C ARG A 87 5.85 2.44 -13.75
N PHE A 88 6.47 1.56 -14.52
CA PHE A 88 7.32 0.48 -14.01
C PHE A 88 8.76 0.66 -14.48
N PHE A 89 9.72 0.29 -13.63
CA PHE A 89 11.14 0.42 -13.91
C PHE A 89 11.96 -0.58 -13.09
N LEU A 90 13.21 -0.83 -13.50
CA LEU A 90 14.18 -1.52 -12.65
C LEU A 90 15.00 -0.50 -11.88
N ASP A 91 15.28 -0.77 -10.61
CA ASP A 91 16.32 -0.04 -9.88
C ASP A 91 17.74 -0.55 -10.23
N GLU A 92 18.74 0.05 -9.59
CA GLU A 92 20.16 -0.33 -9.75
C GLU A 92 20.42 -1.79 -9.36
N SER A 93 19.61 -2.35 -8.45
CA SER A 93 19.67 -3.74 -8.02
C SER A 93 18.85 -4.69 -8.92
N ARG A 94 18.35 -4.19 -10.05
CA ARG A 94 17.46 -4.90 -10.99
C ARG A 94 16.16 -5.39 -10.37
N ARG A 95 15.67 -4.76 -9.30
CA ARG A 95 14.37 -5.06 -8.72
C ARG A 95 13.29 -4.30 -9.47
N LEU A 96 12.15 -4.95 -9.66
CA LEU A 96 11.01 -4.31 -10.29
C LEU A 96 10.39 -3.31 -9.32
N ASN A 97 10.26 -2.08 -9.77
CA ASN A 97 9.61 -1.02 -9.03
C ASN A 97 8.45 -0.46 -9.84
N PHE A 98 7.45 0.06 -9.13
CA PHE A 98 6.34 0.79 -9.70
C PHE A 98 6.24 2.18 -9.08
N GLU A 99 5.63 3.08 -9.83
CA GLU A 99 5.30 4.42 -9.41
C GLU A 99 3.88 4.76 -9.88
N CYS A 100 3.08 5.24 -8.94
CA CYS A 100 1.74 5.77 -9.17
C CYS A 100 1.69 7.22 -8.70
N THR A 101 1.19 8.11 -9.55
CA THR A 101 0.97 9.50 -9.17
C THR A 101 -0.51 9.82 -9.25
N TYR A 102 -1.03 10.50 -8.24
CA TYR A 102 -2.44 10.88 -8.14
C TYR A 102 -2.55 12.37 -7.83
N PHE A 103 -3.58 13.01 -8.39
CA PHE A 103 -4.07 14.25 -7.82
C PHE A 103 -4.82 13.92 -6.53
N PHE A 104 -4.63 14.75 -5.51
CA PHE A 104 -5.46 14.76 -4.33
C PHE A 104 -5.97 16.18 -4.10
N ASN A 105 -7.25 16.30 -3.77
CA ASN A 105 -7.88 17.58 -3.50
C ASN A 105 -7.84 17.88 -2.00
N ASP A 106 -7.52 19.12 -1.65
CA ASP A 106 -7.71 19.78 -0.35
C ASP A 106 -7.51 18.93 0.92
N PHE A 107 -6.26 18.63 1.26
CA PHE A 107 -5.92 18.01 2.54
C PHE A 107 -6.08 18.95 3.75
N PHE A 108 -6.24 20.26 3.52
CA PHE A 108 -6.47 21.24 4.58
C PHE A 108 -7.94 21.36 4.98
N GLU A 109 -8.87 20.91 4.13
CA GLU A 109 -10.29 20.82 4.47
C GLU A 109 -10.69 19.37 4.82
N SER A 110 -11.96 19.20 5.19
CA SER A 110 -12.66 18.00 5.72
C SER A 110 -12.31 16.61 5.16
N GLN A 111 -11.49 16.50 4.11
CA GLN A 111 -11.06 15.26 3.45
C GLN A 111 -9.75 14.65 3.98
N ARG A 112 -9.02 15.35 4.87
CA ARG A 112 -7.77 14.85 5.47
C ARG A 112 -7.90 13.47 6.10
N LYS A 113 -9.06 13.20 6.72
CA LYS A 113 -9.40 11.88 7.26
C LYS A 113 -9.40 10.82 6.15
N THR A 114 -10.13 11.04 5.07
CA THR A 114 -10.23 10.11 3.92
C THR A 114 -8.84 9.79 3.34
N GLU A 115 -7.97 10.78 3.23
CA GLU A 115 -6.61 10.60 2.70
C GLU A 115 -5.69 9.84 3.68
N LEU A 116 -5.80 10.09 4.99
CA LEU A 116 -5.08 9.27 5.97
C LEU A 116 -5.64 7.83 6.07
N PHE A 117 -6.94 7.64 5.84
CA PHE A 117 -7.54 6.31 5.69
C PHE A 117 -7.07 5.60 4.42
N LEU A 118 -6.76 6.35 3.34
CA LEU A 118 -6.09 5.79 2.17
C LEU A 118 -4.71 5.26 2.53
N ILE A 119 -3.93 5.96 3.37
CA ILE A 119 -2.68 5.41 3.92
C ILE A 119 -2.96 4.10 4.65
N GLY A 120 -3.97 4.05 5.53
CA GLY A 120 -4.37 2.81 6.20
C GLY A 120 -4.71 1.66 5.22
N SER A 121 -5.31 2.00 4.09
CA SER A 121 -5.69 1.06 3.03
C SER A 121 -4.49 0.59 2.21
N ILE A 122 -3.55 1.48 1.89
CA ILE A 122 -2.27 1.21 1.22
C ILE A 122 -1.39 0.33 2.11
N LEU A 123 -1.46 0.52 3.43
CA LEU A 123 -0.81 -0.31 4.45
C LEU A 123 -1.56 -1.64 4.70
N HIS A 124 -2.37 -2.06 3.75
CA HIS A 124 -2.99 -3.38 3.72
C HIS A 124 -3.81 -3.76 4.97
N ARG A 125 -4.49 -2.79 5.58
CA ARG A 125 -5.28 -2.96 6.83
C ARG A 125 -4.44 -3.32 8.06
N ASN A 126 -3.11 -3.21 7.96
CA ASN A 126 -2.25 -3.29 9.13
C ASN A 126 -2.19 -1.95 9.87
N ALA A 127 -2.81 -0.88 9.34
CA ALA A 127 -2.83 0.41 10.00
C ALA A 127 -4.26 0.85 10.35
N ASP A 128 -4.47 1.16 11.63
CA ASP A 128 -5.62 1.88 12.13
C ASP A 128 -5.30 3.37 12.29
N VAL A 129 -6.24 4.21 11.89
CA VAL A 129 -6.13 5.67 12.02
C VAL A 129 -7.26 6.19 12.90
N PHE A 130 -6.89 6.77 14.03
CA PHE A 130 -7.81 7.39 14.97
C PHE A 130 -7.75 8.91 14.86
N ASP A 131 -8.93 9.51 14.73
CA ASP A 131 -9.12 10.95 14.66
C ASP A 131 -9.30 11.50 16.09
N MET A 132 -8.37 12.31 16.56
CA MET A 132 -8.40 12.99 17.86
C MET A 132 -8.44 14.50 17.65
N ASP A 133 -8.79 15.29 18.66
CA ASP A 133 -9.03 16.74 18.52
C ASP A 133 -7.98 17.47 17.64
N SER A 134 -6.72 17.48 18.07
CA SER A 134 -5.61 18.16 17.37
C SER A 134 -4.63 17.22 16.65
N LEU A 135 -4.87 15.91 16.71
CA LEU A 135 -3.91 14.88 16.31
C LEU A 135 -4.59 13.75 15.55
N TYR A 136 -3.83 13.07 14.71
CA TYR A 136 -4.14 11.72 14.24
C TYR A 136 -3.22 10.73 14.95
N ARG A 137 -3.79 9.68 15.53
CA ARG A 137 -3.04 8.54 16.08
C ARG A 137 -3.06 7.42 15.06
N PHE A 138 -1.89 6.93 14.69
CA PHE A 138 -1.71 5.78 13.83
C PHE A 138 -1.24 4.59 14.66
N VAL A 139 -1.83 3.44 14.41
CA VAL A 139 -1.39 2.15 14.96
C VAL A 139 -1.12 1.23 13.79
N TYR A 140 0.14 0.93 13.52
CA TYR A 140 0.58 0.09 12.42
C TYR A 140 1.17 -1.24 12.92
N ASN A 141 0.58 -2.36 12.52
CA ASN A 141 0.95 -3.72 12.85
C ASN A 141 1.76 -4.34 11.70
N GLY A 142 3.05 -4.06 11.63
CA GLY A 142 3.91 -4.56 10.57
C GLY A 142 5.38 -4.47 10.91
N ASP A 143 6.25 -4.82 9.97
CA ASP A 143 7.67 -5.07 10.28
C ASP A 143 8.44 -3.79 10.59
N SER A 144 8.29 -2.74 9.77
CA SER A 144 8.78 -1.41 10.11
C SER A 144 8.09 -0.29 9.32
N ILE A 145 8.11 0.90 9.90
CA ILE A 145 7.65 2.14 9.28
C ILE A 145 8.65 3.27 9.54
N GLU A 146 9.00 4.00 8.50
CA GLU A 146 9.76 5.24 8.55
C GLU A 146 8.86 6.41 8.19
N LEU A 147 9.00 7.52 8.92
CA LEU A 147 8.15 8.70 8.76
C LEU A 147 9.01 9.95 8.65
N LYS A 148 8.81 10.71 7.57
CA LYS A 148 9.37 12.05 7.41
C LYS A 148 8.26 13.06 7.61
N SER A 149 8.09 13.47 8.87
CA SER A 149 7.08 14.44 9.30
C SER A 149 7.49 15.01 10.65
N PRO A 150 6.99 16.18 11.07
CA PRO A 150 7.03 16.57 12.47
C PRO A 150 6.18 15.58 13.28
N VAL A 151 6.83 14.58 13.90
CA VAL A 151 6.19 13.56 14.73
C VAL A 151 6.19 14.03 16.18
N MET A 152 5.06 13.92 16.87
CA MET A 152 4.98 14.29 18.29
C MET A 152 5.47 13.20 19.24
N SER A 153 5.19 11.94 18.91
CA SER A 153 5.71 10.77 19.61
C SER A 153 5.66 9.54 18.71
N ASN A 154 6.61 8.64 18.92
CA ASN A 154 6.70 7.34 18.25
C ASN A 154 7.02 6.28 19.31
N HIS A 155 6.21 5.24 19.38
CA HIS A 155 6.42 4.10 20.26
C HIS A 155 6.34 2.81 19.46
N SER A 156 7.28 1.90 19.69
CA SER A 156 7.26 0.56 19.11
C SER A 156 7.16 -0.45 20.25
N SER A 157 6.20 -1.36 20.14
CA SER A 157 6.03 -2.47 21.07
C SER A 157 5.93 -3.79 20.31
N ILE A 158 6.16 -4.89 21.02
CA ILE A 158 5.92 -6.24 20.52
C ILE A 158 4.82 -6.84 21.37
N GLN A 159 3.69 -7.18 20.75
CA GLN A 159 2.58 -7.86 21.40
C GLN A 159 2.23 -9.10 20.59
N ASP A 160 2.19 -10.27 21.23
CA ASP A 160 1.88 -11.55 20.59
C ASP A 160 2.72 -11.87 19.33
N SER A 161 4.01 -11.50 19.36
CA SER A 161 4.97 -11.62 18.23
C SER A 161 4.66 -10.72 17.02
N VAL A 162 3.75 -9.76 17.16
CA VAL A 162 3.46 -8.72 16.17
C VAL A 162 4.15 -7.43 16.61
N TYR A 163 4.89 -6.81 15.70
CA TYR A 163 5.46 -5.48 15.90
C TYR A 163 4.36 -4.44 15.67
N THR A 164 4.10 -3.64 16.70
CA THR A 164 3.13 -2.55 16.65
C THR A 164 3.85 -1.23 16.80
N HIS A 165 3.68 -0.37 15.79
CA HIS A 165 4.22 0.98 15.73
C HIS A 165 3.08 1.97 15.93
N GLU A 166 3.22 2.82 16.94
CA GLU A 166 2.25 3.84 17.26
C GLU A 166 2.88 5.23 17.14
N PHE A 167 2.27 6.11 16.36
CA PHE A 167 2.76 7.46 16.19
C PHE A 167 1.64 8.49 16.02
N TYR A 168 1.99 9.74 16.35
CA TYR A 168 1.05 10.86 16.41
C TYR A 168 1.45 11.97 15.45
N LEU A 169 0.50 12.35 14.59
CA LEU A 169 0.65 13.40 13.59
C LEU A 169 -0.25 14.58 13.91
N ARG A 170 0.30 15.79 13.93
CA ARG A 170 -0.51 16.99 14.11
C ARG A 170 -1.36 17.28 12.89
N LYS A 171 -2.58 17.77 13.13
CA LYS A 171 -3.48 18.19 12.07
C LYS A 171 -3.08 19.52 11.41
N ASP A 172 -2.21 20.30 12.03
CA ASP A 172 -1.76 21.59 11.49
C ASP A 172 -0.40 21.52 10.80
N VAL A 173 0.23 20.35 10.72
CA VAL A 173 1.51 20.16 10.03
C VAL A 173 1.35 19.26 8.80
N PRO A 174 2.07 19.52 7.70
CA PRO A 174 2.07 18.63 6.54
C PRO A 174 2.81 17.33 6.87
N VAL A 175 2.33 16.21 6.33
CA VAL A 175 3.04 14.93 6.40
C VAL A 175 3.82 14.74 5.10
N LEU A 176 5.14 14.66 5.12
CA LEU A 176 5.89 14.70 3.86
C LEU A 176 6.03 13.32 3.21
N SER A 177 6.33 12.30 4.01
CA SER A 177 6.52 10.95 3.47
C SER A 177 6.33 9.85 4.53
N PHE A 178 5.77 8.73 4.09
CA PHE A 178 5.78 7.46 4.82
C PHE A 178 6.50 6.41 3.98
N THR A 179 7.37 5.62 4.60
CA THR A 179 7.93 4.42 3.99
C THR A 179 7.62 3.24 4.89
N VAL A 180 7.06 2.19 4.32
CA VAL A 180 6.85 0.91 5.02
C VAL A 180 7.70 -0.16 4.37
N HIS A 181 8.33 -0.95 5.22
CA HIS A 181 9.11 -2.10 4.81
C HIS A 181 8.41 -3.37 5.28
N THR A 182 8.17 -4.27 4.36
CA THR A 182 7.55 -5.56 4.61
C THR A 182 8.61 -6.65 4.44
N ASN A 183 8.74 -7.54 5.42
CA ASN A 183 9.70 -8.63 5.35
C ASN A 183 9.24 -9.66 4.31
N ALA A 184 9.93 -9.70 3.18
CA ALA A 184 9.69 -10.64 2.09
C ALA A 184 9.70 -12.12 2.55
N ASN A 185 10.51 -12.46 3.57
CA ASN A 185 10.65 -13.84 4.06
C ASN A 185 9.38 -14.38 4.74
N LYS A 186 8.40 -13.54 5.08
CA LYS A 186 7.12 -13.99 5.66
C LYS A 186 6.18 -14.65 4.63
N PHE A 187 6.44 -14.51 3.33
CA PHE A 187 5.43 -14.82 2.30
C PHE A 187 5.76 -15.98 1.35
N SER A 188 6.98 -16.52 1.35
CA SER A 188 7.29 -17.93 1.00
C SER A 188 8.80 -18.17 0.99
N GLU A 189 9.22 -19.40 1.31
CA GLU A 189 10.61 -19.88 1.15
C GLU A 189 11.08 -19.93 -0.33
N ASN A 190 10.22 -19.57 -1.30
CA ASN A 190 10.44 -19.70 -2.74
C ASN A 190 10.11 -18.42 -3.53
N LEU A 191 10.42 -17.25 -2.96
CA LEU A 191 10.38 -15.99 -3.69
C LEU A 191 11.45 -15.96 -4.80
N ASN A 192 11.14 -16.56 -5.94
CA ASN A 192 11.92 -16.37 -7.15
C ASN A 192 11.67 -14.96 -7.66
N PHE A 193 12.70 -14.12 -7.79
CA PHE A 193 12.54 -12.78 -8.37
C PHE A 193 11.95 -12.83 -9.78
N LEU A 194 11.16 -11.82 -10.12
CA LEU A 194 10.51 -11.65 -11.40
C LEU A 194 11.58 -11.55 -12.50
N LYS A 195 11.60 -12.51 -13.43
CA LYS A 195 12.54 -12.50 -14.55
C LYS A 195 11.97 -11.63 -15.68
N ILE A 196 12.02 -10.31 -15.52
CA ILE A 196 11.73 -9.38 -16.63
C ILE A 196 12.96 -9.27 -17.53
N ASP A 197 12.72 -9.27 -18.85
CA ASP A 197 13.70 -8.76 -19.82
C ASP A 197 13.84 -7.23 -19.66
N PRO A 198 15.01 -6.72 -19.21
CA PRO A 198 15.23 -5.30 -19.02
C PRO A 198 15.00 -4.46 -20.29
N SER A 199 15.08 -5.07 -21.49
CA SER A 199 14.84 -4.38 -22.77
C SER A 199 13.43 -3.81 -22.90
N LEU A 200 12.48 -4.35 -22.12
CA LEU A 200 11.09 -3.91 -22.11
C LEU A 200 10.84 -2.76 -21.13
N LEU A 201 11.81 -2.37 -20.29
CA LEU A 201 11.68 -1.32 -19.27
C LEU A 201 12.52 -0.08 -19.61
N PRO A 202 12.17 1.13 -19.11
CA PRO A 202 10.98 1.45 -18.32
C PRO A 202 9.69 1.37 -19.15
N LEU A 203 8.61 0.94 -18.50
CA LEU A 203 7.26 0.93 -19.07
C LEU A 203 6.49 2.11 -18.50
N GLU A 204 6.14 3.05 -19.37
CA GLU A 204 5.40 4.26 -19.02
C GLU A 204 4.02 4.20 -19.64
N SER A 205 3.00 4.51 -18.84
CA SER A 205 1.62 4.57 -19.30
C SER A 205 1.36 5.72 -20.28
N PRO A 206 0.31 5.62 -21.12
CA PRO A 206 -0.10 6.73 -21.99
C PRO A 206 -0.26 8.06 -21.24
N LYS A 207 -0.92 8.07 -20.08
CA LYS A 207 -1.04 9.27 -19.25
C LYS A 207 0.31 9.82 -18.77
N TYR A 208 1.21 8.96 -18.29
CA TYR A 208 2.56 9.40 -17.88
C TYR A 208 3.34 10.02 -19.06
N LYS A 209 3.26 9.41 -20.25
CA LYS A 209 3.91 9.94 -21.46
C LYS A 209 3.35 11.30 -21.87
N ALA A 210 2.02 11.47 -21.79
CA ALA A 210 1.36 12.74 -22.08
C ALA A 210 1.81 13.85 -21.12
N LEU A 211 1.94 13.53 -19.82
CA LEU A 211 2.46 14.46 -18.83
C LEU A 211 3.88 14.91 -19.18
N LYS A 212 4.79 13.97 -19.42
CA LYS A 212 6.19 14.28 -19.76
C LYS A 212 6.32 15.14 -21.02
N ALA A 213 5.54 14.85 -22.05
CA ALA A 213 5.52 15.65 -23.27
C ALA A 213 5.06 17.09 -23.00
N SER A 214 4.07 17.28 -22.12
CA SER A 214 3.62 18.63 -21.73
C SER A 214 4.70 19.42 -20.97
N GLU A 215 5.46 18.76 -20.08
CA GLU A 215 6.56 19.41 -19.36
C GLU A 215 7.69 19.88 -20.30
N GLU A 216 7.99 19.11 -21.34
CA GLU A 216 9.02 19.48 -22.32
C GLU A 216 8.62 20.69 -23.17
N THR A 217 7.31 20.91 -23.38
CA THR A 217 6.80 22.09 -24.09
C THR A 217 6.73 23.36 -23.22
N LEU A 218 6.80 23.22 -21.90
CA LEU A 218 6.78 24.33 -20.95
C LEU A 218 8.18 24.88 -20.61
N LYS A 219 9.24 24.22 -21.10
CA LYS A 219 10.64 24.65 -20.96
C LYS A 219 11.06 25.55 -22.12
#